data_AF-A0A1B6M7D1-F1
#
_entry.id   AF-A0A1B6M7D1-F1
#
_cell.length_a   1.000
_cell.length_b   1.000
_cell.length_c   1.000
_cell.angle_alpha   90.00
_cell.angle_beta   90.00
_cell.angle_gamma   90.00
#
_symmetry.space_group_name_H-M   'P 1'
#
loop_
_entity.id
_entity.type
_entity.pdbx_description
1 polymer ?
#
loop_
_entity_poly.entity_id
_entity_poly.type
_entity_poly.pdbx_seq_one_letter_code
_entity_poly.pdbx_strand_id
1 'polypeptide(L)'
;MSPEMNFVVYFLAAIQFAIYHEVSSQKVSIITELKEKPKESSLMVNAQEFLWHVAVLQEGETGYNFLCSGTVIHSRFVLTAANCVADVLPSQLKVVAGLNALNHVMDTVDSPHSIYSVSEKLYPDHSQFIEED
;
A
#
# COMPACT_ATOMS: atom_id res chain seq x y z
N MET A 1 -49.88 -31.08 6.23
CA MET A 1 -48.47 -30.80 6.60
C MET A 1 -47.96 -32.02 7.36
N SER A 2 -47.15 -32.88 6.74
CA SER A 2 -46.70 -34.13 7.35
C SER A 2 -45.57 -33.88 8.37
N PRO A 3 -45.47 -34.67 9.46
CA PRO A 3 -44.41 -34.53 10.46
C PRO A 3 -42.99 -34.63 9.88
N GLU A 4 -42.83 -35.35 8.77
CA GLU A 4 -41.61 -35.45 7.96
C GLU A 4 -41.10 -34.09 7.45
N MET A 5 -42.01 -33.16 7.11
CA MET A 5 -41.66 -31.85 6.56
C MET A 5 -41.04 -30.93 7.62
N ASN A 6 -41.47 -31.07 8.88
CA ASN A 6 -40.92 -30.28 9.98
C ASN A 6 -39.48 -30.71 10.29
N PHE A 7 -39.19 -32.02 10.23
CA PHE A 7 -37.84 -32.54 10.46
C PHE A 7 -36.84 -31.96 9.47
N VAL A 8 -37.16 -31.98 8.17
CA VAL A 8 -36.28 -31.43 7.13
C VAL A 8 -36.02 -29.93 7.36
N VAL A 9 -37.03 -29.15 7.74
CA VAL A 9 -36.89 -27.71 8.00
C VAL A 9 -35.97 -27.45 9.19
N TYR A 10 -36.10 -28.20 10.30
CA TYR A 10 -35.20 -28.04 11.45
C TYR A 10 -33.77 -28.45 11.14
N PHE A 11 -33.56 -29.49 10.33
CA PHE A 11 -32.22 -29.92 9.91
C PHE A 11 -31.52 -28.86 9.04
N LEU A 12 -32.23 -28.29 8.08
CA LEU A 12 -31.67 -27.23 7.23
C LEU A 12 -31.36 -25.96 8.02
N ALA A 13 -32.23 -25.58 8.96
CA ALA A 13 -31.98 -24.43 9.84
C ALA A 13 -30.75 -24.63 10.75
N ALA A 14 -30.56 -25.84 11.27
CA ALA A 14 -29.38 -26.18 12.08
C ALA A 14 -28.08 -26.14 11.27
N ILE A 15 -28.10 -26.67 10.04
CA ILE A 15 -26.95 -26.60 9.12
C ILE A 15 -26.61 -25.15 8.79
N GLN A 16 -27.62 -24.32 8.49
CA GLN A 16 -27.41 -22.92 8.19
C GLN A 16 -26.86 -22.13 9.38
N PHE A 17 -27.34 -22.42 10.60
CA PHE A 17 -26.81 -21.82 11.83
C PHE A 17 -25.36 -22.25 12.10
N ALA A 18 -25.02 -23.53 11.86
CA ALA A 18 -23.66 -24.04 11.99
C ALA A 18 -22.70 -23.39 10.98
N ILE A 19 -23.10 -23.30 9.71
CA ILE A 19 -22.32 -22.61 8.66
C ILE A 19 -22.13 -21.13 9.00
N TYR A 20 -23.18 -20.46 9.47
CA TYR A 20 -23.08 -19.06 9.89
C TYR A 20 -22.09 -18.87 11.03
N HIS A 21 -22.10 -19.75 12.03
CA HIS A 21 -21.18 -19.68 13.16
C HIS A 21 -19.72 -19.95 12.73
N GLU A 22 -19.49 -20.92 11.85
CA GLU A 22 -18.16 -21.24 11.30
C GLU A 22 -17.58 -20.07 10.48
N VAL A 23 -18.39 -19.50 9.58
CA VAL A 23 -18.00 -18.35 8.74
C VAL A 23 -17.80 -17.09 9.57
N SER A 24 -18.66 -16.83 10.57
CA SER A 24 -18.49 -15.72 11.51
C SER A 24 -17.25 -15.87 12.41
N SER A 25 -16.77 -17.10 12.60
CA SER A 25 -15.57 -17.40 13.39
C SER A 25 -14.29 -17.35 12.57
N GLN A 26 -14.36 -17.40 11.24
CA GLN A 26 -13.23 -17.14 10.36
C GLN A 26 -12.84 -15.66 10.44
N LYS A 27 -11.92 -15.36 11.36
CA LYS A 27 -11.20 -14.08 11.34
C LYS A 27 -10.38 -14.03 10.05
N VAL A 28 -10.81 -13.21 9.09
CA VAL A 28 -9.91 -12.76 8.01
C VAL A 28 -8.86 -11.88 8.68
N SER A 29 -7.69 -12.44 8.90
CA SER A 29 -6.52 -11.69 9.35
C SER A 29 -6.02 -10.85 8.18
N ILE A 30 -6.60 -9.66 7.98
CA ILE A 30 -5.77 -8.54 7.54
C ILE A 30 -4.66 -8.44 8.58
N ILE A 31 -3.40 -8.28 8.18
CA ILE A 31 -2.28 -8.13 9.11
C ILE A 31 -2.54 -6.85 9.93
N THR A 32 -3.26 -6.98 11.05
CA THR A 32 -3.61 -5.91 11.99
C THR A 32 -2.64 -5.89 13.16
N GLU A 33 -1.89 -6.97 13.36
CA GLU A 33 -0.77 -7.01 14.29
C GLU A 33 0.54 -6.84 13.53
N LEU A 34 0.84 -5.58 13.18
CA LEU A 34 2.24 -5.18 13.16
C LEU A 34 2.70 -5.28 14.61
N LYS A 35 3.20 -6.45 15.02
CA LYS A 35 3.99 -6.54 16.25
C LYS A 35 5.18 -5.65 16.01
N GLU A 36 5.11 -4.41 16.50
CA GLU A 36 6.25 -3.50 16.54
C GLU A 36 7.38 -4.29 17.21
N LYS A 37 8.30 -4.75 16.38
CA LYS A 37 9.58 -5.24 16.86
C LYS A 37 10.15 -4.06 17.67
N PRO A 38 10.71 -4.31 18.87
CA PRO A 38 11.34 -3.25 19.65
C PRO A 38 12.24 -2.45 18.72
N LYS A 39 12.23 -1.11 18.87
CA LYS A 39 12.97 -0.13 18.07
C LYS A 39 14.47 -0.46 18.08
N GLU A 40 14.84 -1.45 17.29
CA GLU A 40 16.19 -1.79 16.94
C GLU A 40 16.59 -0.71 15.94
N SER A 41 17.63 0.03 16.31
CA SER A 41 18.19 1.12 15.52
C SER A 41 18.18 0.76 14.04
N SER A 42 17.36 1.46 13.26
CA SER A 42 17.28 1.41 11.79
C SER A 42 17.73 0.08 11.18
N LEU A 43 16.84 -0.91 11.10
CA LEU A 43 17.11 -2.13 10.36
C LEU A 43 17.30 -1.78 8.87
N MET A 44 18.54 -1.88 8.37
CA MET A 44 18.78 -1.81 6.93
C MET A 44 18.27 -3.11 6.30
N VAL A 45 17.17 -2.99 5.57
CA VAL A 45 16.57 -4.11 4.84
C VAL A 45 17.25 -4.25 3.48
N ASN A 46 17.36 -5.46 2.94
CA ASN A 46 17.84 -5.62 1.57
C ASN A 46 16.78 -5.09 0.59
N ALA A 47 17.15 -4.19 -0.32
CA ALA A 47 16.23 -3.60 -1.30
C ALA A 47 15.52 -4.65 -2.17
N GLN A 48 16.15 -5.83 -2.36
CA GLN A 48 15.59 -6.93 -3.14
C GLN A 48 14.43 -7.64 -2.44
N GLU A 49 14.25 -7.46 -1.12
CA GLU A 49 13.14 -8.08 -0.38
C GLU A 49 11.80 -7.37 -0.62
N PHE A 50 11.84 -6.09 -1.00
CA PHE A 50 10.64 -5.27 -1.18
C PHE A 50 10.70 -4.51 -2.51
N LEU A 51 10.69 -5.27 -3.62
CA LEU A 51 10.83 -4.74 -4.98
C LEU A 51 9.76 -3.71 -5.37
N TRP A 52 8.59 -3.73 -4.71
CA TRP A 52 7.52 -2.77 -4.94
C TRP A 52 7.72 -1.44 -4.21
N HIS A 53 8.64 -1.35 -3.24
CA HIS A 53 8.87 -0.11 -2.50
C HIS A 53 9.59 0.93 -3.38
N VAL A 54 9.09 2.16 -3.35
CA VAL A 54 9.70 3.28 -4.07
C VAL A 54 9.79 4.54 -3.22
N ALA A 55 10.76 5.39 -3.55
CA ALA A 55 10.83 6.76 -3.08
C ALA A 55 10.22 7.71 -4.12
N VAL A 56 9.37 8.63 -3.66
CA VAL A 56 8.82 9.73 -4.45
C VAL A 56 9.58 11.00 -4.09
N LEU A 57 10.17 11.63 -5.10
CA LEU A 57 11.06 12.76 -4.94
C LEU A 57 10.56 13.97 -5.74
N GLN A 58 10.89 15.16 -5.26
CA GLN A 58 10.78 16.40 -6.02
C GLN A 58 12.16 16.82 -6.53
N GLU A 59 12.26 17.05 -7.82
CA GLU A 59 13.41 17.67 -8.47
C GLU A 59 13.36 19.19 -8.27
N GLY A 60 14.41 19.72 -7.65
CA GLY A 60 14.65 21.16 -7.47
C GLY A 60 15.94 21.60 -8.16
N GLU A 61 16.31 22.86 -7.97
CA GLU A 61 17.49 23.45 -8.64
C GLU A 61 18.82 22.79 -8.25
N THR A 62 18.91 22.29 -7.01
CA THR A 62 20.15 21.77 -6.42
C THR A 62 20.12 20.27 -6.15
N GLY A 63 19.08 19.55 -6.59
CA GLY A 63 18.99 18.10 -6.43
C GLY A 63 17.57 17.59 -6.21
N TYR A 64 17.45 16.47 -5.48
CA TYR A 64 16.19 15.78 -5.20
C TYR A 64 15.83 15.87 -3.71
N ASN A 65 14.58 16.25 -3.44
CA ASN A 65 14.00 16.25 -2.10
C ASN A 65 13.08 15.04 -1.94
N PHE A 66 13.25 14.27 -0.87
CA PHE A 66 12.33 13.19 -0.54
C PHE A 66 10.98 13.76 -0.10
N LEU A 67 9.89 13.28 -0.72
CA LEU A 67 8.53 13.65 -0.36
C LEU A 67 7.91 12.55 0.50
N CYS A 68 7.76 11.36 -0.09
CA CYS A 68 7.06 10.24 0.51
C CYS A 68 7.54 8.91 -0.05
N SER A 69 7.12 7.82 0.60
CA SER A 69 7.18 6.48 0.05
C SER A 69 6.02 6.22 -0.92
N GLY A 70 6.20 5.23 -1.79
CA GLY A 70 5.16 4.72 -2.68
C GLY A 70 5.27 3.22 -2.89
N THR A 71 4.34 2.67 -3.66
CA THR A 71 4.31 1.25 -4.03
C THR A 71 4.06 1.08 -5.52
N VAL A 72 4.88 0.28 -6.20
CA VAL A 72 4.63 -0.15 -7.58
C VAL A 72 3.40 -1.07 -7.60
N ILE A 73 2.31 -0.60 -8.20
CA ILE A 73 1.08 -1.38 -8.38
C ILE A 73 0.95 -1.93 -9.82
N HIS A 74 1.77 -1.41 -10.73
CA HIS A 74 1.89 -1.85 -12.12
C HIS A 74 3.24 -1.40 -12.68
N SER A 75 3.67 -1.97 -13.81
CA SER A 75 4.90 -1.57 -14.52
C SER A 75 5.03 -0.08 -14.87
N ARG A 76 3.95 0.69 -14.77
CA ARG A 76 3.89 2.13 -15.09
C ARG A 76 3.11 2.94 -14.05
N PHE A 77 2.65 2.33 -12.96
CA PHE A 77 1.83 2.99 -11.96
C PHE A 77 2.40 2.77 -10.57
N VAL A 78 2.57 3.88 -9.87
CA VAL A 78 2.95 3.93 -8.46
C VAL A 78 1.80 4.54 -7.68
N LEU A 79 1.41 3.87 -6.60
CA LEU A 79 0.49 4.38 -5.60
C LEU A 79 1.27 5.14 -4.53
N THR A 80 0.81 6.34 -4.18
CA THR A 80 1.32 7.15 -3.06
C THR A 80 0.16 7.97 -2.49
N ALA A 81 0.38 8.67 -1.37
CA ALA A 81 -0.62 9.55 -0.82
C ALA A 81 -0.71 10.85 -1.64
N ALA A 82 -1.93 11.28 -1.94
CA ALA A 82 -2.14 12.46 -2.77
C ALA A 82 -1.60 13.75 -2.14
N ASN A 83 -1.67 13.91 -0.82
CA ASN A 83 -1.08 15.05 -0.10
C ASN A 83 0.46 15.13 -0.26
N CYS A 84 1.13 14.05 -0.68
CA CYS A 84 2.57 14.08 -0.99
C CYS A 84 2.87 14.75 -2.34
N VAL A 85 1.91 14.72 -3.28
CA VAL A 85 2.14 15.07 -4.69
C VAL A 85 1.17 16.13 -5.23
N ALA A 86 0.17 16.53 -4.45
CA ALA A 86 -0.87 17.48 -4.87
C ALA A 86 -0.26 18.80 -5.38
N ASP A 87 0.66 19.38 -4.61
CA ASP A 87 1.26 20.70 -4.87
C ASP A 87 2.55 20.64 -5.71
N VAL A 88 2.90 19.47 -6.27
CA VAL A 88 4.11 19.29 -7.08
C VAL A 88 3.72 18.99 -8.53
N LEU A 89 4.34 19.68 -9.50
CA LEU A 89 4.09 19.43 -10.92
C LEU A 89 4.61 18.03 -11.31
N PRO A 90 3.92 17.29 -12.22
CA PRO A 90 4.40 16.00 -12.70
C PRO A 90 5.83 16.05 -13.23
N SER A 91 6.19 17.12 -13.95
CA SER A 91 7.54 17.33 -14.49
C SER A 91 8.63 17.42 -13.41
N GLN A 92 8.28 17.85 -12.21
CA GLN A 92 9.18 17.95 -11.06
C GLN A 92 9.19 16.67 -10.22
N LEU A 93 8.31 15.70 -10.48
CA LEU A 93 8.27 14.46 -9.73
C LEU A 93 9.19 13.40 -10.34
N LYS A 94 9.90 12.70 -9.46
CA LYS A 94 10.69 11.52 -9.79
C LYS A 94 10.32 10.37 -8.88
N VAL A 95 10.37 9.16 -9.42
CA VAL A 95 10.17 7.91 -8.68
C VAL A 95 11.47 7.13 -8.76
N VAL A 96 11.93 6.63 -7.62
CA VAL A 96 13.11 5.76 -7.58
C VAL A 96 12.75 4.44 -6.91
N ALA A 97 12.98 3.35 -7.65
CA ALA A 97 12.70 2.00 -7.20
C ALA A 97 13.99 1.24 -6.88
N GLY A 98 13.89 0.21 -6.03
CA GLY A 98 14.99 -0.68 -5.70
C GLY A 98 16.02 -0.09 -4.72
N LEU A 99 15.67 0.98 -4.02
CA LEU A 99 16.47 1.59 -2.96
C LEU A 99 16.14 0.97 -1.60
N ASN A 100 17.16 0.76 -0.77
CA ASN A 100 17.01 0.49 0.67
C ASN A 100 17.55 1.59 1.58
N ALA A 101 18.22 2.61 1.03
CA ALA A 101 18.73 3.73 1.80
C ALA A 101 18.68 5.03 0.97
N LEU A 102 18.09 6.07 1.55
CA LEU A 102 17.91 7.37 0.86
C LEU A 102 19.21 8.18 0.76
N ASN A 103 20.19 7.91 1.61
CA ASN A 103 21.53 8.52 1.51
C ASN A 103 22.22 8.19 0.18
N HIS A 104 21.87 7.07 -0.45
CA HIS A 104 22.42 6.63 -1.74
C HIS A 104 21.62 7.11 -2.96
N VAL A 105 20.58 7.94 -2.79
CA VAL A 105 19.92 8.61 -3.93
C VAL A 105 20.85 9.66 -4.55
N MET A 106 21.70 10.29 -3.73
CA MET A 106 22.58 11.39 -4.14
C MET A 106 24.04 10.98 -4.37
N ASP A 107 24.47 9.80 -3.91
CA ASP A 107 25.79 9.25 -4.25
C ASP A 107 25.74 8.58 -5.62
N THR A 108 25.83 9.43 -6.64
CA THR A 108 26.15 9.04 -8.01
C THR A 108 27.43 8.19 -8.00
N VAL A 109 27.34 6.93 -8.44
CA VAL A 109 28.27 6.23 -9.36
C VAL A 109 28.07 4.70 -9.36
N ASP A 110 27.51 4.07 -8.33
CA ASP A 110 27.54 2.58 -8.24
C ASP A 110 26.25 1.88 -7.79
N SER A 111 25.10 2.51 -8.02
CA SER A 111 23.82 2.03 -7.53
C SER A 111 22.82 1.89 -8.69
N PRO A 112 22.32 0.68 -9.01
CA PRO A 112 21.49 0.39 -10.20
C PRO A 112 20.05 0.93 -10.08
N HIS A 113 19.84 2.02 -9.36
CA HIS A 113 18.52 2.58 -9.16
C HIS A 113 18.03 3.26 -10.43
N SER A 114 16.89 2.81 -10.92
CA SER A 114 16.23 3.44 -12.06
C SER A 114 15.39 4.61 -11.56
N ILE A 115 15.79 5.82 -11.94
CA ILE A 115 15.00 7.04 -11.70
C ILE A 115 14.01 7.18 -12.86
N TYR A 116 12.72 7.29 -12.53
CA TYR A 116 11.63 7.41 -13.48
C TYR A 116 10.96 8.78 -13.39
N SER A 117 10.76 9.44 -14.52
CA SER A 117 9.98 10.68 -14.60
C SER A 117 8.48 10.39 -14.57
N VAL A 118 7.73 11.26 -13.90
CA VAL A 118 6.27 11.15 -13.82
C VAL A 118 5.63 11.95 -14.95
N SER A 119 4.77 11.31 -15.75
CA SER A 119 4.02 12.00 -16.81
C SER A 119 2.76 12.67 -16.29
N GLU A 120 2.06 12.02 -15.35
CA GLU A 120 0.73 12.45 -14.90
C GLU A 120 0.45 11.97 -13.47
N LYS A 121 -0.42 12.70 -12.76
CA LYS A 121 -0.97 12.32 -11.45
C LYS A 121 -2.43 11.97 -11.64
N LEU A 122 -2.84 10.81 -11.16
CA LEU A 122 -4.23 10.35 -11.22
C LEU A 122 -4.81 10.35 -9.81
N TYR A 123 -5.71 11.28 -9.51
CA TYR A 123 -6.53 11.24 -8.31
C TYR A 123 -7.87 11.94 -8.59
N PRO A 124 -9.00 11.39 -8.11
CA PRO A 124 -10.28 12.12 -8.14
C PRO A 124 -10.15 13.37 -7.26
N ASP A 125 -10.79 14.45 -7.67
CA ASP A 125 -10.74 15.73 -6.95
C ASP A 125 -11.04 15.53 -5.46
N HIS A 126 -10.13 15.99 -4.60
CA HIS A 126 -10.21 15.84 -3.14
C HIS A 126 -11.41 16.56 -2.52
N SER A 127 -12.10 17.41 -3.30
CA SER A 127 -13.36 18.05 -2.90
C SER A 127 -14.48 17.06 -2.55
N GLN A 128 -14.35 15.76 -2.85
CA GLN A 128 -15.35 14.74 -2.52
C GLN A 128 -15.01 13.84 -1.33
N PHE A 129 -13.84 13.99 -0.70
CA PHE A 129 -13.42 13.15 0.45
C PHE A 129 -13.23 13.93 1.75
N ILE A 130 -13.61 15.21 1.78
CA ILE A 130 -13.80 15.97 3.03
C ILE A 130 -15.28 15.91 3.38
N GLU A 131 -15.76 14.74 3.80
CA GLU A 131 -16.94 14.62 4.65
C GLU A 131 -16.70 13.48 5.65
N GLU A 132 -16.65 13.88 6.93
CA GLU A 132 -16.76 13.09 8.17
C GLU A 132 -15.64 12.09 8.52
N ASP A 133 -14.70 12.54 9.36
CA ASP A 133 -14.55 12.05 10.74
C ASP A 133 -13.81 13.08 11.63
#